data_AF-R9IX05-F1
#
_entry.id   AF-R9IX05-F1
#
_cell.length_a   1.000
_cell.length_b   1.000
_cell.length_c   1.000
_cell.angle_alpha   90.00
_cell.angle_beta   90.00
_cell.angle_gamma   90.00
#
_symmetry.space_group_name_H-M   'P 1'
#
loop_
_entity.id
_entity.type
_entity.pdbx_description
1 polymer ?
#
loop_
_entity_poly.entity_id
_entity_poly.type
_entity_poly.pdbx_seq_one_letter_code
_entity_poly.pdbx_strand_id
1 'polypeptide(L)'
;MKNTKQLAVRMAAVLFIFLVLCTVAAHRIETLLLTEVRTLTVFPAGVMEDGSEAVKVPPAAVFTGRTGEPCVMLLQRREGTWGMEEYVKETPVKVYHEDYDFCILQDAYLEGQSLAVYPSRSLSDDETVRCVEE
;
A
#
# COMPACT_ATOMS: atom_id res chain seq x y z
N MET A 1 34.14 -36.72 27.18
CA MET A 1 34.07 -36.09 25.83
C MET A 1 32.80 -36.38 25.01
N LYS A 2 32.02 -37.45 25.26
CA LYS A 2 30.76 -37.71 24.53
C LYS A 2 29.63 -36.72 24.87
N ASN A 3 29.50 -36.33 26.14
CA ASN A 3 28.41 -35.45 26.61
C ASN A 3 28.58 -33.99 26.17
N THR A 4 29.80 -33.49 26.02
CA THR A 4 30.07 -32.08 25.68
C THR A 4 29.62 -31.73 24.26
N LYS A 5 29.81 -32.65 23.31
CA LYS A 5 29.36 -32.48 21.92
C LYS A 5 27.83 -32.48 21.84
N GLN A 6 27.17 -33.36 22.59
CA GLN A 6 25.71 -33.42 22.63
C GLN A 6 25.10 -32.17 23.30
N LEU A 7 25.78 -31.62 24.31
CA LEU A 7 25.39 -30.37 24.97
C LEU A 7 25.54 -29.17 24.00
N ALA A 8 26.66 -29.09 23.26
CA ALA A 8 26.87 -28.06 22.26
C ALA A 8 25.80 -28.09 21.14
N VAL A 9 25.45 -29.29 20.64
CA VAL A 9 24.39 -29.46 19.63
C VAL A 9 23.03 -29.02 20.17
N ARG A 10 22.71 -29.35 21.43
CA ARG A 10 21.46 -28.89 22.07
C ARG A 10 21.42 -27.38 22.21
N MET A 11 22.53 -26.76 22.64
CA MET A 11 22.61 -25.29 22.75
C MET A 11 22.49 -24.61 21.38
N ALA A 12 23.12 -25.16 20.35
CA ALA A 12 22.99 -24.66 18.98
C ALA A 12 21.55 -24.77 18.47
N ALA A 13 20.87 -25.89 18.73
CA ALA A 13 19.46 -26.07 18.37
C ALA A 13 18.55 -25.07 19.09
N VAL A 14 18.76 -24.85 20.40
CA VAL A 14 18.00 -23.85 21.17
C VAL A 14 18.23 -22.45 20.62
N LEU A 15 19.47 -22.08 20.31
CA LEU A 15 19.80 -20.79 19.75
C LEU A 15 19.20 -20.60 18.35
N PHE A 16 19.19 -21.65 17.53
CA PHE A 16 18.53 -21.62 16.22
C PHE A 16 17.03 -21.41 16.35
N ILE A 17 16.35 -22.13 17.25
CA ILE A 17 14.92 -21.96 17.52
C ILE A 17 14.64 -20.52 17.99
N PHE A 18 15.48 -19.99 18.88
CA PHE A 18 15.35 -18.62 19.37
C PHE A 18 15.48 -17.59 18.23
N LEU A 19 16.46 -17.77 17.33
CA LEU A 19 16.62 -16.91 16.16
C LEU A 19 15.39 -16.96 15.24
N VAL A 20 14.86 -18.15 14.97
CA VAL A 20 13.64 -18.30 14.15
C VAL A 20 12.46 -17.57 14.77
N LEU A 21 12.26 -17.70 16.10
CA LEU A 21 11.21 -16.97 16.81
C LEU A 21 11.41 -15.46 16.74
N CYS A 22 12.65 -14.98 16.88
CA CYS A 22 12.96 -13.57 16.73
C CYS A 22 12.67 -13.07 15.30
N THR A 23 12.97 -13.85 14.26
CA THR A 23 12.64 -13.51 12.87
C THR A 23 11.14 -13.39 12.67
N VAL A 24 10.36 -14.35 13.18
CA VAL A 24 8.89 -14.31 13.11
C VAL A 24 8.33 -13.10 13.86
N ALA A 25 8.86 -12.81 15.05
CA ALA A 25 8.45 -11.65 15.84
C ALA A 25 8.78 -10.33 15.14
N ALA A 26 9.97 -10.20 14.57
CA ALA A 26 10.38 -9.02 13.82
C ALA A 26 9.47 -8.80 12.60
N HIS A 27 9.22 -9.84 11.81
CA HIS A 27 8.31 -9.77 10.67
C HIS A 27 6.89 -9.34 11.09
N ARG A 28 6.36 -9.89 12.20
CA ARG A 28 5.05 -9.49 12.72
C ARG A 28 4.99 -8.02 13.17
N ILE A 29 6.03 -7.54 13.85
CA ILE A 29 6.11 -6.14 14.29
C ILE A 29 6.17 -5.21 13.08
N GLU A 30 6.99 -5.54 12.08
CA GLU A 30 7.11 -4.77 10.84
C GLU A 30 5.76 -4.62 10.13
N THR A 31 5.02 -5.71 9.93
CA THR A 31 3.68 -5.67 9.30
C THR A 31 2.69 -4.80 10.06
N LEU A 32 2.74 -4.81 11.41
CA LEU A 32 1.84 -4.00 12.24
C LEU A 32 2.19 -2.51 12.25
N LEU A 33 3.42 -2.14 11.85
CA LEU A 33 3.87 -0.75 11.77
C LEU A 33 3.59 -0.12 10.40
N LEU A 34 3.20 -0.92 9.39
CA LEU A 34 2.82 -0.41 8.09
C LEU A 34 1.52 0.40 8.17
N THR A 35 1.42 1.43 7.33
CA THR A 35 0.21 2.24 7.23
C THR A 35 -0.93 1.41 6.69
N GLU A 36 -2.04 1.40 7.42
CA GLU A 36 -3.27 0.76 6.96
C GLU A 36 -3.98 1.64 5.94
N VAL A 37 -4.38 1.01 4.83
CA VAL A 37 -5.15 1.65 3.76
C VAL A 37 -6.30 0.74 3.36
N ARG A 38 -7.42 1.33 2.95
CA ARG A 38 -8.48 0.63 2.25
C ARG A 38 -8.20 0.67 0.76
N THR A 39 -8.78 -0.29 0.03
CA THR A 39 -8.61 -0.39 -1.42
C THR A 39 -9.90 0.00 -2.12
N LEU A 40 -9.77 0.73 -3.22
CA LEU A 40 -10.89 1.05 -4.10
C LEU A 40 -10.47 0.78 -5.54
N THR A 41 -11.17 -0.11 -6.23
CA THR A 41 -11.00 -0.28 -7.67
C THR A 41 -11.78 0.81 -8.39
N VAL A 42 -11.11 1.54 -9.26
CA VAL A 42 -11.70 2.65 -10.02
C VAL A 42 -12.67 2.09 -11.06
N PHE A 43 -13.89 2.61 -11.06
CA PHE A 43 -14.92 2.26 -12.04
C PHE A 43 -14.53 2.71 -13.45
N PRO A 44 -15.13 2.11 -14.50
CA PRO A 44 -14.86 2.47 -15.89
C PRO A 44 -14.97 3.97 -16.17
N ALA A 45 -14.09 4.48 -17.02
CA ALA A 45 -14.09 5.88 -17.39
C ALA A 45 -15.37 6.24 -18.18
N GLY A 46 -15.90 7.43 -17.91
CA GLY A 46 -16.98 8.03 -18.71
C GLY A 46 -16.41 9.06 -19.68
N VAL A 47 -17.14 9.32 -20.76
CA VAL A 47 -16.82 10.41 -21.70
C VAL A 47 -17.54 11.67 -21.25
N MET A 48 -16.79 12.75 -21.07
CA MET A 48 -17.30 14.08 -20.69
C MET A 48 -17.86 14.83 -21.91
N GLU A 49 -18.54 15.97 -21.66
CA GLU A 49 -19.12 16.81 -22.72
C GLU A 49 -18.08 17.38 -23.70
N ASP A 50 -16.83 17.54 -23.25
CA ASP A 50 -15.71 17.99 -24.07
C ASP A 50 -15.01 16.86 -24.84
N GLY A 51 -15.52 15.62 -24.72
CA GLY A 51 -14.98 14.42 -25.35
C GLY A 51 -13.78 13.80 -24.62
N SER A 52 -13.37 14.35 -23.47
CA SER A 52 -12.32 13.76 -22.64
C SER A 52 -12.85 12.58 -21.82
N GLU A 53 -11.98 11.61 -21.56
CA GLU A 53 -12.28 10.48 -20.68
C GLU A 53 -11.95 10.86 -19.23
N ALA A 54 -12.88 10.57 -18.32
CA ALA A 54 -12.72 10.88 -16.91
C ALA A 54 -13.26 9.77 -16.01
N VAL A 55 -12.62 9.61 -14.86
CA VAL A 55 -13.00 8.63 -13.84
C VAL A 55 -13.63 9.32 -12.63
N LYS A 56 -14.60 8.66 -12.02
CA LYS A 56 -15.25 9.12 -10.80
C LYS A 56 -14.67 8.37 -9.60
N VAL A 57 -14.13 9.10 -8.64
CA VAL A 57 -13.56 8.56 -7.39
C VAL A 57 -14.14 9.29 -6.18
N PRO A 58 -14.19 8.69 -4.98
CA PRO A 58 -14.54 9.43 -3.79
C PRO A 58 -13.47 10.48 -3.46
N PRO A 59 -13.80 11.60 -2.78
CA PRO A 59 -12.81 12.63 -2.42
C PRO A 59 -11.67 12.08 -1.57
N ALA A 60 -11.93 11.04 -0.77
CA ALA A 60 -10.92 10.35 0.04
C ALA A 60 -9.83 9.62 -0.76
N ALA A 61 -9.96 9.51 -2.08
CA ALA A 61 -8.94 8.98 -2.98
C ALA A 61 -7.99 10.06 -3.53
N VAL A 62 -8.33 11.34 -3.35
CA VAL A 62 -7.55 12.47 -3.83
C VAL A 62 -6.74 13.04 -2.68
N PHE A 63 -5.43 13.13 -2.88
CA PHE A 63 -4.46 13.63 -1.93
C PHE A 63 -3.83 14.92 -2.46
N THR A 64 -3.21 15.69 -1.56
CA THR A 64 -2.34 16.79 -1.95
C THR A 64 -0.91 16.28 -1.95
N GLY A 65 -0.30 16.23 -3.14
CA GLY A 65 1.08 15.81 -3.33
C GLY A 65 2.07 16.80 -2.74
N ARG A 66 3.37 16.42 -2.76
CA ARG A 66 4.44 17.27 -2.20
C ARG A 66 4.58 18.63 -2.88
N THR A 67 4.17 18.73 -4.14
CA THR A 67 4.16 19.96 -4.94
C THR A 67 2.93 20.84 -4.66
N GLY A 68 1.97 20.37 -3.86
CA GLY A 68 0.68 21.02 -3.65
C GLY A 68 -0.37 20.69 -4.71
N GLU A 69 -0.01 19.90 -5.73
CA GLU A 69 -0.92 19.47 -6.79
C GLU A 69 -1.74 18.24 -6.36
N PRO A 70 -2.97 18.07 -6.86
CA PRO A 70 -3.78 16.90 -6.57
C PRO A 70 -3.15 15.63 -7.15
N CYS A 71 -3.10 14.58 -6.34
CA CYS A 71 -2.58 13.27 -6.72
C CYS A 71 -3.48 12.15 -6.20
N VAL A 72 -3.31 10.95 -6.76
CA VAL A 72 -3.88 9.71 -6.23
C VAL A 72 -2.76 8.75 -5.86
N MET A 73 -3.06 7.83 -4.95
CA MET A 73 -2.12 6.81 -4.50
C MET A 73 -2.48 5.47 -5.15
N LEU A 74 -1.78 5.10 -6.23
CA LEU A 74 -1.98 3.81 -6.91
C LEU A 74 -1.35 2.68 -6.10
N LEU A 75 -2.10 1.60 -5.88
CA LEU A 75 -1.56 0.39 -5.26
C LEU A 75 -0.81 -0.43 -6.29
N GLN A 76 0.43 -0.77 -5.95
CA GLN A 76 1.34 -1.57 -6.75
C GLN A 76 1.94 -2.68 -5.90
N ARG A 77 2.52 -3.69 -6.56
CA ARG A 77 3.14 -4.84 -5.90
C ARG A 77 4.61 -4.95 -6.28
N ARG A 78 5.47 -5.20 -5.29
CA ARG A 78 6.89 -5.47 -5.48
C ARG A 78 7.35 -6.67 -4.66
N GLU A 79 8.46 -7.27 -5.07
CA GLU A 79 9.14 -8.28 -4.27
C GLU A 79 9.96 -7.58 -3.18
N GLY A 80 9.61 -7.84 -1.92
CA GLY A 80 10.27 -7.34 -0.73
C GLY A 80 10.96 -8.45 0.05
N THR A 81 11.48 -8.10 1.23
CA THR A 81 12.34 -8.97 2.05
C THR A 81 11.61 -10.23 2.52
N TRP A 82 10.28 -10.14 2.65
CA TRP A 82 9.42 -11.21 3.18
C TRP A 82 8.45 -11.79 2.15
N GLY A 83 8.58 -11.42 0.87
CA GLY A 83 7.70 -11.85 -0.21
C GLY A 83 7.06 -10.66 -0.93
N MET A 84 5.87 -10.86 -1.48
CA MET A 84 5.16 -9.79 -2.19
C MET A 84 4.63 -8.74 -1.22
N GLU A 85 5.02 -7.50 -1.43
CA GLU A 85 4.60 -6.34 -0.64
C GLU A 85 3.79 -5.38 -1.50
N GLU A 86 2.76 -4.77 -0.89
CA GLU A 86 1.97 -3.73 -1.51
C GLU A 86 2.53 -2.35 -1.12
N TYR A 87 2.68 -1.48 -2.10
CA TYR A 87 3.17 -0.13 -1.91
C TYR A 87 2.35 0.85 -2.73
N VAL A 88 2.35 2.11 -2.31
CA VAL A 88 1.66 3.16 -3.01
C VAL A 88 2.60 3.94 -3.92
N LYS A 89 2.10 4.28 -5.11
CA LYS A 89 2.77 5.16 -6.06
C LYS A 89 1.95 6.43 -6.23
N GLU A 90 2.56 7.55 -5.90
CA GLU A 90 1.96 8.87 -6.09
C GLU A 90 1.85 9.14 -7.59
N THR A 91 0.63 9.40 -8.06
CA THR A 91 0.35 9.70 -9.46
C THR A 91 -0.37 11.04 -9.53
N PRO A 92 0.23 12.06 -10.17
CA PRO A 92 -0.41 13.37 -10.30
C PRO A 92 -1.63 13.25 -11.19
N VAL A 93 -2.72 13.91 -10.80
CA VAL A 93 -3.99 13.89 -11.54
C VAL A 93 -4.50 15.30 -11.75
N LYS A 94 -5.38 15.48 -12.73
CA LYS A 94 -6.13 16.71 -12.90
C LYS A 94 -7.55 16.50 -12.43
N VAL A 95 -7.97 17.30 -11.45
CA VAL A 95 -9.36 17.33 -10.99
C VAL A 95 -10.15 18.22 -11.93
N TYR A 96 -11.10 17.64 -12.66
CA TYR A 96 -12.01 18.39 -13.52
C TYR A 96 -13.15 18.99 -12.71
N HIS A 97 -13.70 18.20 -11.78
CA HIS A 97 -14.80 18.62 -10.92
C HIS A 97 -14.67 17.95 -9.55
N GLU A 98 -14.98 18.69 -8.50
CA GLU A 98 -14.99 18.22 -7.12
C GLU A 98 -16.33 18.60 -6.50
N ASP A 99 -17.01 17.59 -5.94
CA ASP A 99 -18.24 17.71 -5.17
C ASP A 99 -18.05 17.00 -3.82
N TYR A 100 -18.97 17.19 -2.89
CA TYR A 100 -18.92 16.60 -1.55
C TYR A 100 -18.88 15.07 -1.58
N ASP A 101 -19.56 14.46 -2.56
CA ASP A 101 -19.69 13.01 -2.67
C ASP A 101 -18.64 12.37 -3.59
N PHE A 102 -18.03 13.13 -4.52
CA PHE A 102 -17.14 12.58 -5.54
C PHE A 102 -16.22 13.62 -6.20
N CYS A 103 -15.10 13.14 -6.72
CA CYS A 103 -14.21 13.87 -7.60
C CYS A 103 -14.20 13.22 -8.99
N ILE A 104 -14.17 14.05 -10.03
CA ILE A 104 -13.98 13.65 -11.42
C ILE A 104 -12.53 13.96 -11.79
N LEU A 105 -11.79 12.92 -12.13
CA LEU A 105 -10.39 13.02 -12.54
C LEU A 105 -10.27 12.81 -14.05
N GLN A 106 -9.59 13.73 -14.72
CA GLN A 106 -9.36 13.67 -16.17
C GLN A 106 -8.16 12.77 -16.49
N ASP A 107 -8.27 11.48 -16.15
CA ASP A 107 -7.25 10.47 -16.42
C ASP A 107 -7.86 9.07 -16.59
N ALA A 108 -7.97 8.62 -17.84
CA ALA A 108 -8.49 7.30 -18.18
C ALA A 108 -7.56 6.15 -17.75
N TYR A 109 -6.27 6.42 -17.53
CA TYR A 109 -5.31 5.39 -17.11
C TYR A 109 -5.67 4.77 -15.75
N LEU A 110 -6.43 5.51 -14.94
CA LEU A 110 -6.88 5.06 -13.63
C LEU A 110 -7.97 3.99 -13.71
N GLU A 111 -8.63 3.81 -14.86
CA GLU A 111 -9.67 2.79 -15.02
C GLU A 111 -9.16 1.39 -14.66
N GLY A 112 -9.92 0.70 -13.78
CA GLY A 112 -9.59 -0.65 -13.34
C GLY A 112 -8.37 -0.74 -12.41
N GLN A 113 -7.70 0.37 -12.12
CA GLN A 113 -6.62 0.42 -11.14
C GLN A 113 -7.17 0.40 -9.72
N SER A 114 -6.36 -0.09 -8.79
CA SER A 114 -6.65 -0.04 -7.36
C SER A 114 -5.99 1.18 -6.73
N LEU A 115 -6.77 1.98 -6.03
CA LEU A 115 -6.31 3.15 -5.26
C LEU A 115 -6.30 2.83 -3.78
N ALA A 116 -5.32 3.41 -3.07
CA ALA A 116 -5.32 3.48 -1.62
C ALA A 116 -6.23 4.62 -1.16
N VAL A 117 -7.20 4.32 -0.31
CA VAL A 117 -8.17 5.27 0.25
C VAL A 117 -8.21 5.15 1.77
N TYR A 118 -8.65 6.21 2.45
CA TYR A 118 -8.80 6.28 3.91
C TYR A 118 -7.56 5.80 4.69
N PRO A 119 -6.36 6.35 4.43
CA PRO A 119 -5.18 5.93 5.17
C PRO A 119 -5.25 6.43 6.62
N SER A 120 -4.66 5.68 7.55
CA SER A 120 -4.60 6.09 8.96
C SER A 120 -3.70 7.31 9.21
N ARG A 121 -2.82 7.64 8.26
CA ARG A 121 -1.95 8.82 8.22
C ARG A 121 -1.67 9.25 6.77
N SER A 122 -1.11 10.43 6.57
CA SER A 122 -0.65 10.86 5.24
C SER A 122 0.36 9.86 4.65
N LEU A 123 0.15 9.48 3.39
CA LEU A 123 1.01 8.55 2.66
C LEU A 123 2.13 9.29 1.94
N SER A 124 3.28 8.65 1.83
CA SER A 124 4.38 9.07 0.96
C SER A 124 4.47 8.21 -0.31
N ASP A 125 5.00 8.78 -1.39
CA ASP A 125 5.38 7.99 -2.56
C ASP A 125 6.36 6.86 -2.19
N ASP A 126 6.16 5.70 -2.80
CA ASP A 126 6.88 4.44 -2.57
C ASP A 126 6.73 3.82 -1.16
N GLU A 127 5.78 4.32 -0.37
CA GLU A 127 5.50 3.78 0.96
C GLU A 127 4.86 2.39 0.89
N THR A 128 5.44 1.43 1.59
CA THR A 128 4.84 0.10 1.78
C THR A 128 3.63 0.24 2.71
N VAL A 129 2.50 -0.34 2.30
CA VAL A 129 1.21 -0.23 3.00
C VAL A 129 0.63 -1.60 3.30
N ARG A 130 -0.29 -1.63 4.27
CA ARG A 130 -1.09 -2.79 4.61
C ARG A 130 -2.52 -2.57 4.15
N CYS A 131 -2.94 -3.28 3.11
CA CYS A 131 -4.31 -3.24 2.66
C CYS A 131 -5.21 -4.04 3.63
N VAL A 132 -6.27 -3.40 4.10
CA VAL A 132 -7.31 -4.04 4.92
C VAL A 132 -8.58 -4.22 4.06
N GLU A 133 -9.04 -5.45 3.94
CA GLU A 133 -10.34 -5.79 3.33
C GLU A 133 -11.46 -5.56 4.36
N GLU A 134 -12.64 -5.14 3.88
CA GLU A 134 -13.89 -5.11 4.67
C GLU A 134 -14.59 -6.46 4.67
#